data_AF-A0A9E3MQG9-F1
#
_entry.id   AF-A0A9E3MQG9-F1
#
_cell.length_a   1.000
_cell.length_b   1.000
_cell.length_c   1.000
_cell.angle_alpha   90.00
_cell.angle_beta   90.00
_cell.angle_gamma   90.00
#
_symmetry.space_group_name_H-M   'P 1'
#
loop_
_entity.id
_entity.type
_entity.pdbx_description
1 polymer ?
#
loop_
_entity_poly.entity_id
_entity_poly.type
_entity_poly.pdbx_seq_one_letter_code
_entity_poly.pdbx_strand_id
1 'polypeptide(L)'
;ADIKRRRELLADTLDEIGVRVHPKTIVGDAKAKVVSNIDHTLGRAYVSVNKAVTDVKAQFVDEEGAPRLERVVPVALVAVGLVGLLALGTRRRKG
;
A
#
# COMPACT_ATOMS: atom_id res chain seq x y z
N ALA A 1 23.99 -4.17 -53.77
CA ALA A 1 22.52 -4.03 -53.83
C ALA A 1 21.83 -4.35 -52.49
N ASP A 2 22.53 -4.88 -51.48
CA ASP A 2 21.91 -5.44 -50.27
C ASP A 2 21.56 -4.44 -49.15
N ILE A 3 22.19 -3.27 -49.09
CA ILE A 3 21.93 -2.29 -48.01
C ILE A 3 20.55 -1.63 -48.16
N LYS A 4 20.10 -1.38 -49.39
CA LYS A 4 18.73 -0.86 -49.63
C LYS A 4 17.68 -1.84 -49.15
N ARG A 5 17.84 -3.12 -49.50
CA ARG A 5 16.93 -4.21 -49.11
C ARG A 5 16.90 -4.44 -47.59
N ARG A 6 18.05 -4.31 -46.91
CA ARG A 6 18.13 -4.37 -45.44
C ARG A 6 17.50 -3.15 -44.75
N ARG A 7 17.54 -1.96 -45.38
CA ARG A 7 16.91 -0.75 -44.84
C ARG A 7 15.38 -0.78 -44.95
N GLU A 8 14.84 -1.34 -46.04
CA GLU A 8 13.39 -1.57 -46.17
C GLU A 8 12.88 -2.54 -45.10
N LEU A 9 13.64 -3.62 -44.84
CA LEU A 9 13.24 -4.63 -43.87
C LEU A 9 13.21 -4.12 -42.42
N LEU A 10 14.09 -3.17 -42.06
CA LEU A 10 14.12 -2.52 -40.74
C LEU A 10 13.00 -1.48 -40.55
N ALA A 11 12.54 -0.83 -41.62
CA ALA A 11 11.43 0.12 -41.56
C ALA A 11 10.11 -0.61 -41.25
N ASP A 12 9.91 -1.79 -41.83
CA ASP A 12 8.74 -2.65 -41.57
C ASP A 12 8.71 -3.16 -40.12
N THR A 13 9.87 -3.52 -39.54
CA THR A 13 9.93 -4.01 -38.15
C THR A 13 9.79 -2.90 -37.10
N LEU A 14 10.20 -1.67 -37.43
CA LEU A 14 10.07 -0.52 -36.54
C LEU A 14 8.61 -0.07 -36.41
N ASP A 15 7.83 -0.18 -37.49
CA ASP A 15 6.41 0.14 -37.46
C ASP A 15 5.61 -0.93 -36.70
N GLU A 16 5.96 -2.20 -36.86
CA GLU A 16 5.34 -3.32 -36.14
C GLU A 16 5.57 -3.27 -34.61
N ILE A 17 6.75 -2.84 -34.15
CA ILE A 17 7.03 -2.64 -32.72
C ILE A 17 6.42 -1.31 -32.22
N GLY A 18 6.48 -0.24 -33.01
CA GLY A 18 5.97 1.09 -32.63
C GLY A 18 4.47 1.15 -32.36
N VAL A 19 3.68 0.33 -33.07
CA VAL A 19 2.22 0.25 -32.87
C VAL A 19 1.85 -0.48 -31.57
N ARG A 20 2.66 -1.43 -31.10
CA ARG A 20 2.39 -2.18 -29.86
C ARG A 20 2.88 -1.51 -28.57
N VAL A 21 3.80 -0.54 -28.65
CA VAL A 21 4.32 0.19 -27.46
C VAL A 21 3.83 1.64 -27.39
N HIS A 22 2.70 1.96 -28.03
CA HIS A 22 2.15 3.30 -27.95
C HIS A 22 1.96 3.70 -26.48
N PRO A 23 2.59 4.80 -25.99
CA PRO A 23 2.65 5.09 -24.56
C PRO A 23 1.27 5.19 -23.90
N LYS A 24 0.26 5.56 -24.69
CA LYS A 24 -1.13 5.64 -24.23
C LYS A 24 -1.75 4.27 -23.90
N THR A 25 -1.29 3.19 -24.53
CA THR A 25 -1.77 1.82 -24.29
C THR A 25 -1.04 1.18 -23.11
N ILE A 26 0.28 1.40 -22.97
CA ILE A 26 1.04 0.89 -21.80
C ILE A 26 0.55 1.54 -20.50
N VAL A 27 0.36 2.87 -20.51
CA VAL A 27 -0.18 3.58 -19.35
C VAL A 27 -1.64 3.20 -19.11
N GLY A 28 -2.41 2.96 -20.16
CA GLY A 28 -3.79 2.45 -20.10
C GLY A 28 -3.87 1.07 -19.43
N ASP A 29 -3.05 0.11 -19.86
CA ASP A 29 -3.00 -1.25 -19.32
C ASP A 29 -2.48 -1.27 -17.88
N ALA A 30 -1.48 -0.44 -17.56
CA ALA A 30 -1.01 -0.27 -16.20
C ALA A 30 -2.11 0.31 -15.29
N LYS A 31 -2.83 1.32 -15.76
CA LYS A 31 -3.95 1.94 -15.00
C LYS A 31 -5.12 0.98 -14.86
N ALA A 32 -5.48 0.24 -15.91
CA ALA A 32 -6.55 -0.76 -15.88
C ALA A 32 -6.24 -1.89 -14.90
N LYS A 33 -4.99 -2.38 -14.86
CA LYS A 33 -4.54 -3.41 -13.93
C LYS A 33 -4.55 -2.94 -12.47
N VAL A 34 -4.29 -1.66 -12.23
CA VAL A 34 -4.40 -1.05 -10.89
C VAL A 34 -5.87 -0.89 -10.50
N VAL A 35 -6.73 -0.40 -11.39
CA VAL A 35 -8.16 -0.22 -11.15
C VAL A 35 -8.87 -1.58 -10.90
N SER A 36 -8.53 -2.63 -11.65
CA SER A 36 -9.10 -3.97 -11.44
C SER A 36 -8.69 -4.61 -10.10
N ASN A 37 -7.50 -4.28 -9.57
CA ASN A 37 -7.05 -4.76 -8.26
C ASN A 37 -7.72 -4.02 -7.09
N ILE A 38 -8.24 -2.82 -7.36
CA ILE A 38 -8.88 -1.94 -6.38
C ILE A 38 -10.32 -2.39 -6.10
N ASP A 39 -11.05 -2.90 -7.11
CA ASP A 39 -12.48 -3.23 -7.04
C ASP A 39 -12.86 -4.35 -6.05
N HIS A 40 -11.91 -5.18 -5.61
CA HIS A 40 -12.18 -6.24 -4.62
C HIS A 40 -11.46 -6.07 -3.28
N THR A 41 -10.56 -5.08 -3.18
CA THR A 41 -9.69 -4.94 -2.00
C THR A 41 -10.12 -3.78 -1.10
N LEU A 42 -10.64 -2.69 -1.66
CA LEU A 42 -10.95 -1.50 -0.84
C LEU A 42 -12.13 -1.70 0.10
N GLY A 43 -13.19 -2.37 -0.35
CA GLY A 43 -14.37 -2.63 0.49
C GLY A 43 -14.05 -3.57 1.66
N ARG A 44 -13.27 -4.63 1.42
CA ARG A 44 -12.90 -5.58 2.48
C ARG A 44 -11.77 -5.09 3.37
N ALA A 45 -10.77 -4.40 2.84
CA ALA A 45 -9.66 -3.87 3.64
C ALA A 45 -10.15 -2.79 4.62
N TYR A 46 -11.07 -1.91 4.18
CA TYR A 46 -11.61 -0.87 5.07
C TYR A 46 -12.47 -1.47 6.19
N VAL A 47 -13.34 -2.43 5.85
CA VAL A 47 -14.20 -3.11 6.84
C VAL A 47 -13.38 -4.02 7.76
N SER A 48 -12.35 -4.71 7.25
CA SER A 48 -11.49 -5.56 8.09
C SER A 48 -10.67 -4.76 9.08
N VAL A 49 -10.17 -3.58 8.69
CA VAL A 49 -9.45 -2.69 9.61
C VAL A 49 -10.40 -2.14 10.66
N ASN A 50 -11.57 -1.64 10.28
CA ASN A 50 -12.56 -1.16 11.24
C ASN A 50 -13.03 -2.27 12.19
N LYS A 51 -13.21 -3.49 11.68
CA LYS A 51 -13.55 -4.66 12.48
C LYS A 51 -12.45 -4.98 13.49
N ALA A 52 -11.19 -5.06 13.04
CA ALA A 52 -10.07 -5.33 13.94
C ALA A 52 -9.93 -4.26 15.04
N VAL A 53 -10.06 -2.97 14.68
CA VAL A 53 -10.01 -1.87 15.65
C VAL A 53 -11.18 -1.95 16.64
N THR A 54 -12.38 -2.30 16.16
CA THR A 54 -13.57 -2.46 16.99
C THR A 54 -13.43 -3.65 17.95
N ASP A 55 -12.94 -4.80 17.46
CA ASP A 55 -12.73 -6.01 18.25
C ASP A 55 -11.67 -5.78 19.35
N VAL A 56 -10.60 -5.02 19.06
CA VAL A 56 -9.60 -4.62 20.06
C VAL A 56 -10.20 -3.63 21.06
N LYS A 57 -10.91 -2.60 20.60
CA LYS A 57 -11.56 -1.61 21.48
C LYS A 57 -12.54 -2.28 22.45
N ALA A 58 -13.29 -3.28 22.00
CA ALA A 58 -14.25 -4.03 22.81
C ALA A 58 -13.63 -4.69 24.06
N GLN A 59 -12.33 -5.01 24.02
CA GLN A 59 -11.62 -5.56 25.19
C GLN A 59 -11.36 -4.54 26.30
N PHE A 60 -11.40 -3.26 25.94
CA PHE A 60 -11.07 -2.13 26.81
C PHE A 60 -12.26 -1.27 27.19
N VAL A 61 -13.45 -1.55 26.69
CA VAL A 61 -14.69 -0.85 27.06
C VAL A 61 -15.67 -1.79 27.75
N ASP A 62 -16.57 -1.24 28.56
CA ASP A 62 -17.67 -1.99 29.17
C ASP A 62 -18.91 -2.06 28.26
N GLU A 63 -20.00 -2.61 28.80
CA GLU A 63 -21.26 -2.82 28.07
C GLU A 63 -21.94 -1.50 27.66
N GLU A 64 -21.63 -0.42 28.37
CA GLU A 64 -22.14 0.94 28.10
C GLU A 64 -21.18 1.72 27.18
N GLY A 65 -20.02 1.15 26.86
CA GLY A 65 -18.98 1.74 26.02
C GLY A 65 -17.97 2.62 26.77
N ALA A 66 -18.02 2.65 28.11
CA ALA A 66 -17.09 3.42 28.91
C ALA A 66 -15.73 2.70 29.03
N PRO A 67 -14.59 3.44 29.09
CA PRO A 67 -13.27 2.83 29.21
C PRO A 67 -13.08 2.07 30.52
N ARG A 68 -12.71 0.79 30.43
CA ARG A 68 -12.28 -0.04 31.57
C ARG A 68 -10.89 0.39 32.01
N LEU A 69 -10.81 1.36 32.91
CA LEU A 69 -9.54 1.93 33.40
C LEU A 69 -8.59 0.86 33.95
N GLU A 70 -9.11 -0.18 34.60
CA GLU A 70 -8.35 -1.34 35.08
C GLU A 70 -7.52 -2.02 33.97
N ARG A 71 -8.00 -1.99 32.72
CA ARG A 71 -7.34 -2.61 31.56
C ARG A 71 -6.58 -1.59 30.71
N VAL A 72 -7.12 -0.38 30.56
CA VAL A 72 -6.52 0.68 29.73
C VAL A 72 -5.24 1.22 30.37
N VAL A 73 -5.25 1.47 31.68
CA VAL A 73 -4.12 2.11 32.38
C VAL A 73 -2.83 1.29 32.26
N PRO A 74 -2.79 -0.03 32.54
CA PRO A 74 -1.57 -0.82 32.39
C PRO A 74 -1.02 -0.81 30.95
N VAL A 75 -1.89 -0.97 29.96
CA VAL A 75 -1.48 -0.98 28.53
C VAL A 75 -0.94 0.38 28.11
N ALA A 76 -1.60 1.47 28.53
CA ALA A 76 -1.15 2.83 28.25
C ALA A 76 0.24 3.10 28.85
N LEU A 77 0.48 2.67 30.10
CA LEU A 77 1.79 2.82 30.74
C LEU A 77 2.91 2.07 29.99
N VAL A 78 2.65 0.84 29.56
CA VAL A 78 3.60 0.05 28.77
C VAL A 78 3.88 0.73 27.43
N ALA A 79 2.83 1.18 26.73
CA ALA A 79 2.97 1.85 25.44
C ALA A 79 3.82 3.14 25.58
N VAL A 80 3.53 3.97 26.59
CA VAL A 80 4.32 5.18 26.87
C VAL A 80 5.76 4.84 27.21
N GLY A 81 6.01 3.80 28.01
CA GLY A 81 7.36 3.33 28.34
C GLY A 81 8.15 2.91 27.10
N LEU A 82 7.54 2.12 26.22
CA LEU A 82 8.18 1.68 24.97
C LEU A 82 8.47 2.86 24.03
N VAL A 83 7.52 3.77 23.86
CA VAL A 83 7.72 4.99 23.04
C VAL A 83 8.83 5.85 23.63
N GLY A 84 8.85 6.05 24.95
CA GLY A 84 9.92 6.76 25.64
C GLY A 84 11.28 6.12 25.42
N LEU A 85 11.39 4.80 25.55
CA LEU A 85 12.63 4.05 25.30
C LEU A 85 13.09 4.18 23.84
N LEU A 86 12.18 4.07 22.87
CA LEU A 86 12.50 4.24 21.46
C LEU A 86 12.95 5.67 21.14
N ALA A 87 12.26 6.68 21.66
CA ALA A 87 12.61 8.09 21.47
C ALA A 87 13.98 8.41 22.10
N LEU A 88 14.25 7.93 23.31
CA LEU A 88 15.54 8.11 23.99
C LEU A 88 16.66 7.33 23.29
N GLY A 89 16.40 6.10 22.84
CA GLY A 89 17.36 5.27 22.13
C GLY A 89 17.76 5.81 20.76
N THR A 90 16.79 6.35 20.00
CA THR A 90 17.06 7.01 18.71
C THR A 90 17.83 8.32 18.90
N ARG A 91 17.55 9.08 19.96
CA ARG A 91 18.31 10.29 20.32
C ARG A 91 19.76 9.98 20.68
N ARG A 92 20.01 8.93 21.46
CA ARG A 92 21.37 8.48 21.84
C ARG A 92 22.22 8.05 20.65
N ARG A 93 21.60 7.48 19.61
CA ARG A 93 22.29 6.98 18.42
C ARG A 93 22.75 8.08 17.45
N LYS A 94 22.30 9.33 17.65
CA LYS A 94 22.57 10.47 16.77
C LYS A 94 23.57 11.47 17.38
N GLY A 95 23.93 11.30 18.66
CA GLY A 95 24.97 12.08 19.34
C GLY A 95 26.28 11.34 19.44
#